data_AF-A0A355PPX2-F1
#
_entry.id   AF-A0A355PPX2-F1
#
_cell.length_a   1.000
_cell.length_b   1.000
_cell.length_c   1.000
_cell.angle_alpha   90.00
_cell.angle_beta   90.00
_cell.angle_gamma   90.00
#
_symmetry.space_group_name_H-M   'P 1'
#
loop_
_entity.id
_entity.type
_entity.pdbx_description
1 polymer ?
#
loop_
_entity_poly.entity_id
_entity_poly.type
_entity_poly.pdbx_seq_one_letter_code
_entity_poly.pdbx_strand_id
1 'polypeptide(L)'
;MRRQLHSWKGFTLAELLVVVAIVGILVSVSIPVFTSQAEKSRETTDVANLRSAYSAARYLSALGEFTVTDADGKNPKTYIWEADYPHLKGSSSGNANPFFYDPDSGQIYYTCPKKPCGKGTSVDGGTKSIFFGKGEYRGDRDFRKANIVIYFENSSDKGAISVYFGYKNGDAVVQH
;
A
#
# COMPACT_ATOMS: atom_id res chain seq x y z
N MET A 1 -27.11 -48.35 50.32
CA MET A 1 -26.27 -47.61 49.35
C MET A 1 -26.42 -46.10 49.61
N ARG A 2 -25.41 -45.43 50.20
CA ARG A 2 -25.40 -43.97 50.37
C ARG A 2 -24.73 -43.33 49.15
N ARG A 3 -25.53 -42.68 48.28
CA ARG A 3 -25.00 -41.85 47.19
C ARG A 3 -24.43 -40.56 47.80
N GLN A 4 -23.12 -40.38 47.70
CA GLN A 4 -22.50 -39.09 47.99
C GLN A 4 -22.80 -38.17 46.81
N LEU A 5 -23.65 -37.17 47.04
CA LEU A 5 -23.87 -36.08 46.10
C LEU A 5 -22.65 -35.17 46.18
N HIS A 6 -21.77 -35.25 45.18
CA HIS A 6 -20.67 -34.32 45.01
C HIS A 6 -21.25 -32.89 44.90
N SER A 7 -21.00 -32.06 45.91
CA SER A 7 -21.28 -30.62 45.86
C SER A 7 -20.21 -29.98 44.98
N TRP A 8 -20.58 -29.60 43.76
CA TRP A 8 -19.75 -28.76 42.92
C TRP A 8 -19.85 -27.34 43.49
N LYS A 9 -18.79 -26.88 44.15
CA LYS A 9 -18.69 -25.49 44.59
C LYS A 9 -18.72 -24.58 43.35
N GLY A 10 -19.77 -23.78 43.21
CA GLY A 10 -19.86 -22.75 42.17
C GLY A 10 -18.87 -21.60 42.41
N PHE A 11 -18.49 -20.91 41.35
CA PHE A 11 -17.57 -19.77 41.35
C PHE A 11 -18.08 -18.66 42.29
N THR A 12 -17.21 -18.10 43.13
CA THR A 12 -17.59 -16.98 44.00
C THR A 12 -17.55 -15.66 43.22
N LEU A 13 -18.40 -14.69 43.58
CA LEU A 13 -18.36 -13.34 42.99
C LEU A 13 -17.00 -12.66 43.22
N ALA A 14 -16.37 -12.92 44.37
CA ALA A 14 -15.06 -12.38 44.70
C ALA A 14 -13.95 -12.91 43.78
N GLU A 15 -13.96 -14.22 43.47
CA GLU A 15 -13.02 -14.82 42.52
C GLU A 15 -13.17 -14.20 41.13
N LEU A 16 -14.41 -13.96 40.68
CA LEU A 16 -14.64 -13.32 39.38
C LEU A 16 -14.14 -11.87 39.35
N LEU A 17 -14.34 -11.13 40.45
CA LEU A 17 -13.97 -9.72 40.55
C LEU A 17 -12.45 -9.52 40.44
N VAL A 18 -11.66 -10.35 41.13
CA VAL A 18 -10.19 -10.27 41.05
C VAL A 18 -9.69 -10.59 39.64
N VAL A 19 -10.31 -11.55 38.95
CA VAL A 19 -9.91 -11.92 37.57
C VAL A 19 -10.15 -10.77 36.61
N VAL A 20 -11.33 -10.14 36.63
CA VAL A 20 -11.61 -9.01 35.73
C VAL A 20 -10.74 -7.79 36.06
N ALA A 21 -10.37 -7.60 37.32
CA ALA A 21 -9.44 -6.54 37.71
C ALA A 21 -8.04 -6.74 37.09
N ILE A 22 -7.50 -7.96 37.15
CA ILE A 22 -6.19 -8.28 36.56
C ILE A 22 -6.25 -8.17 35.02
N VAL A 23 -7.30 -8.71 34.39
CA VAL A 23 -7.50 -8.61 32.94
C VAL A 23 -7.60 -7.14 32.50
N GLY A 24 -8.28 -6.29 33.27
CA GLY A 24 -8.38 -4.85 32.99
C GLY A 24 -7.01 -4.17 32.93
N ILE A 25 -6.10 -4.47 33.87
CA ILE A 25 -4.74 -3.93 33.89
C ILE A 25 -3.95 -4.38 32.65
N LEU A 26 -4.03 -5.68 32.32
CA LEU A 26 -3.33 -6.23 31.15
C LEU A 26 -3.81 -5.60 29.84
N VAL A 27 -5.13 -5.48 29.67
CA VAL A 27 -5.75 -4.90 28.47
C VAL A 27 -5.36 -3.43 28.31
N SER A 28 -5.31 -2.67 29.41
CA SER A 28 -4.96 -1.24 29.39
C SER A 28 -3.57 -0.98 28.79
N VAL A 29 -2.58 -1.83 29.06
CA VAL A 29 -1.24 -1.70 28.48
C VAL A 29 -1.15 -2.33 27.09
N SER A 30 -1.89 -3.42 26.86
CA SER A 30 -1.79 -4.21 25.62
C SER A 30 -2.38 -3.51 24.39
N ILE A 31 -3.50 -2.81 24.53
CA ILE A 31 -4.18 -2.14 23.40
C ILE A 31 -3.27 -1.15 22.67
N PRO A 32 -2.66 -0.13 23.31
CA PRO A 32 -1.88 0.88 22.59
C PRO A 32 -0.64 0.30 21.91
N VAL A 33 -0.02 -0.69 22.54
CA VAL A 33 1.15 -1.40 22.02
C VAL A 33 0.78 -2.22 20.79
N PHE A 34 -0.36 -2.92 20.84
CA PHE A 34 -0.87 -3.70 19.71
C PHE A 34 -1.28 -2.80 18.54
N THR A 35 -1.95 -1.66 18.81
CA THR A 35 -2.35 -0.72 17.74
C THR A 35 -1.14 -0.15 17.01
N SER A 36 -0.09 0.28 17.71
CA SER A 36 1.13 0.81 17.08
C SER A 36 1.83 -0.25 16.22
N GLN A 37 1.92 -1.50 16.70
CA GLN A 37 2.51 -2.60 15.92
C GLN A 37 1.67 -2.97 14.69
N ALA A 38 0.34 -2.94 14.82
CA ALA A 38 -0.56 -3.19 13.69
C ALA A 38 -0.38 -2.13 12.59
N GLU A 39 -0.27 -0.85 12.96
CA GLU A 39 -0.01 0.22 11.99
C GLU A 39 1.37 0.10 11.35
N LYS A 40 2.43 -0.16 12.14
CA LYS A 40 3.78 -0.39 11.60
C LYS A 40 3.84 -1.52 10.57
N SER A 41 3.06 -2.58 10.77
CA SER A 41 2.94 -3.69 9.80
C SER A 41 2.31 -3.23 8.47
N ARG A 42 1.28 -2.39 8.55
CA ARG A 42 0.64 -1.78 7.37
C ARG A 42 1.61 -0.87 6.63
N GLU A 43 2.33 -0.02 7.35
CA GLU A 43 3.34 0.87 6.76
C GLU A 43 4.46 0.08 6.07
N THR A 44 4.96 -0.97 6.73
CA THR A 44 5.99 -1.86 6.16
C THR A 44 5.48 -2.52 4.87
N THR A 45 4.20 -2.92 4.83
CA THR A 45 3.56 -3.50 3.65
C THR A 45 3.48 -2.49 2.51
N ASP A 46 3.08 -1.25 2.79
CA ASP A 46 3.03 -0.18 1.80
C ASP A 46 4.41 0.13 1.20
N VAL A 47 5.44 0.24 2.04
CA VAL A 47 6.82 0.46 1.61
C VAL A 47 7.32 -0.71 0.76
N ALA A 48 7.00 -1.95 1.14
CA ALA A 48 7.34 -3.13 0.34
C ALA A 48 6.66 -3.08 -1.03
N ASN A 49 5.38 -2.71 -1.08
CA ASN A 49 4.63 -2.57 -2.32
C ASN A 49 5.20 -1.47 -3.23
N LEU A 50 5.58 -0.31 -2.67
CA LEU A 50 6.25 0.76 -3.41
C LEU A 50 7.61 0.32 -3.97
N ARG A 51 8.38 -0.45 -3.20
CA ARG A 51 9.66 -1.01 -3.66
C ARG A 51 9.47 -2.00 -4.81
N SER A 52 8.44 -2.86 -4.73
CA SER A 52 8.08 -3.79 -5.80
C SER A 52 7.66 -3.03 -7.07
N ALA A 53 6.84 -1.99 -6.92
CA ALA A 53 6.44 -1.11 -8.02
C ALA A 53 7.64 -0.41 -8.68
N TYR A 54 8.56 0.12 -7.87
CA TYR A 54 9.80 0.74 -8.36
C TYR A 54 10.66 -0.24 -9.16
N SER A 55 10.78 -1.48 -8.66
CA SER A 55 11.55 -2.54 -9.34
C SER A 55 10.89 -2.96 -10.65
N ALA A 56 9.56 -3.10 -10.67
CA ALA A 56 8.79 -3.42 -11.88
C ALA A 56 8.90 -2.30 -12.93
N ALA A 57 8.78 -1.03 -12.51
CA ALA A 57 8.97 0.12 -13.38
C ALA A 57 10.40 0.17 -13.95
N ARG A 58 11.41 -0.12 -13.13
CA ARG A 58 12.81 -0.22 -13.58
C ARG A 58 13.00 -1.30 -14.63
N TYR A 59 12.38 -2.46 -14.44
CA TYR A 59 12.39 -3.52 -15.42
C TYR A 59 11.79 -3.06 -16.76
N LEU A 60 10.62 -2.40 -16.76
CA LEU A 60 10.03 -1.84 -17.98
C LEU A 60 10.94 -0.83 -18.68
N SER A 61 11.68 -0.02 -17.92
CA SER A 61 12.67 0.94 -18.48
C SER A 61 13.88 0.29 -19.12
N ALA A 62 14.18 -0.97 -18.78
CA ALA A 62 15.23 -1.73 -19.43
C ALA A 62 14.75 -2.41 -20.72
N LEU A 63 13.43 -2.54 -20.91
CA LEU A 63 12.85 -3.05 -22.16
C LEU A 63 12.78 -1.92 -23.19
N GLY A 64 13.06 -2.19 -24.46
CA GLY A 64 12.89 -1.18 -25.52
C GLY A 64 11.43 -0.91 -25.89
N GLU A 65 10.54 -1.85 -25.60
CA GLU A 65 9.10 -1.79 -25.87
C GLU A 65 8.39 -2.65 -24.81
N PHE A 66 7.25 -2.18 -24.33
CA PHE A 66 6.43 -2.93 -23.36
C PHE A 66 4.94 -2.72 -23.60
N THR A 67 4.14 -3.73 -23.24
CA THR A 67 2.67 -3.69 -23.36
C THR A 67 2.04 -3.76 -21.98
N VAL A 68 1.13 -2.84 -21.69
CA VAL A 68 0.33 -2.82 -20.46
C VAL A 68 -1.15 -2.68 -20.82
N THR A 69 -2.03 -3.20 -19.98
CA THR A 69 -3.48 -3.08 -20.15
C THR A 69 -4.03 -1.92 -19.33
N ASP A 70 -5.32 -1.61 -19.53
CA ASP A 70 -6.07 -0.87 -18.52
C ASP A 70 -6.26 -1.72 -17.26
N ALA A 71 -6.65 -1.09 -16.16
CA ALA A 71 -6.91 -1.77 -14.89
C ALA A 71 -8.12 -2.73 -14.93
N ASP A 72 -8.94 -2.68 -15.98
CA ASP A 72 -9.99 -3.69 -16.23
C ASP A 72 -9.45 -4.90 -17.04
N GLY A 73 -8.20 -4.87 -17.50
CA GLY A 73 -7.52 -5.97 -18.19
C GLY A 73 -7.97 -6.21 -19.63
N LYS A 74 -8.64 -5.24 -20.26
CA LYS A 74 -9.33 -5.42 -21.55
C LYS A 74 -8.58 -4.81 -22.73
N ASN A 75 -7.97 -3.67 -22.52
CA ASN A 75 -7.45 -2.84 -23.61
C ASN A 75 -5.92 -2.81 -23.55
N PRO A 76 -5.19 -3.74 -24.19
CA PRO A 76 -3.74 -3.70 -24.22
C PRO A 76 -3.25 -2.50 -25.07
N LYS A 77 -2.24 -1.81 -24.55
CA LYS A 77 -1.53 -0.73 -25.23
C LYS A 77 -0.04 -0.96 -25.17
N THR A 78 0.64 -0.74 -26.29
CA THR A 78 2.08 -0.92 -26.40
C THR A 78 2.77 0.43 -26.38
N TYR A 79 3.79 0.53 -25.54
CA TYR A 79 4.58 1.72 -25.31
C TYR A 79 6.02 1.47 -25.74
N ILE A 80 6.61 2.48 -26.37
CA ILE A 80 8.01 2.50 -26.80
C ILE A 80 8.72 3.63 -26.06
N TRP A 81 10.03 3.52 -25.92
CA TRP A 81 10.84 4.59 -25.34
C TRP A 81 11.22 5.59 -26.43
N GLU A 82 10.83 6.84 -26.27
CA GLU A 82 11.26 7.94 -27.11
C GLU A 82 11.87 9.02 -26.20
N ALA A 83 13.15 9.30 -26.39
CA ALA A 83 14.01 9.90 -25.36
C ALA A 83 14.01 9.06 -24.06
N ASP A 84 13.86 9.70 -22.89
CA ASP A 84 14.02 9.07 -21.57
C ASP A 84 12.69 8.66 -20.90
N TYR A 85 11.57 8.71 -21.63
CA TYR A 85 10.22 8.40 -21.11
C TYR A 85 9.36 7.65 -22.15
N PRO A 86 8.32 6.91 -21.71
CA PRO A 86 7.52 6.09 -22.60
C PRO A 86 6.47 6.90 -23.35
N HIS A 87 6.24 6.52 -24.60
CA HIS A 87 5.18 7.04 -25.47
C HIS A 87 4.34 5.88 -26.02
N LEU A 88 3.06 6.15 -26.28
CA LEU A 88 2.19 5.18 -26.92
C LEU A 88 2.66 4.94 -28.36
N LYS A 89 2.92 3.66 -28.72
CA LYS A 89 3.39 3.29 -30.05
C LYS A 89 2.38 3.72 -31.12
N GLY A 90 2.84 4.50 -32.08
CA GLY A 90 2.00 5.04 -33.17
C GLY A 90 1.19 6.28 -32.82
N SER A 91 1.37 6.87 -31.63
CA SER A 91 0.83 8.19 -31.29
C SER A 91 1.86 9.28 -31.57
N SER A 92 1.45 10.38 -32.20
CA SER A 92 2.28 11.57 -32.46
C SER A 92 2.17 12.64 -31.35
N SER A 93 1.46 12.35 -30.27
CA SER A 93 1.39 13.22 -29.09
C SER A 93 1.15 12.45 -27.79
N GLY A 94 1.86 12.88 -26.76
CA GLY A 94 1.51 12.64 -25.35
C GLY A 94 2.51 11.81 -24.54
N ASN A 95 2.99 12.41 -23.45
CA ASN A 95 3.61 11.68 -22.35
C ASN A 95 2.62 10.60 -21.84
N ALA A 96 3.06 9.34 -21.76
CA ALA A 96 2.20 8.21 -21.35
C ALA A 96 1.95 8.10 -19.84
N ASN A 97 2.58 8.96 -19.03
CA ASN A 97 2.37 8.98 -17.59
C ASN A 97 0.97 9.51 -17.20
N PRO A 98 0.48 9.18 -15.99
CA PRO A 98 1.04 8.21 -15.05
C PRO A 98 0.68 6.76 -15.39
N PHE A 99 1.50 5.83 -14.91
CA PHE A 99 1.15 4.41 -14.81
C PHE A 99 0.80 4.04 -13.37
N PHE A 100 0.17 2.89 -13.19
CA PHE A 100 -0.31 2.42 -11.89
C PHE A 100 0.19 1.01 -11.64
N TYR A 101 0.63 0.73 -10.42
CA TYR A 101 1.02 -0.61 -10.01
C TYR A 101 -0.03 -1.19 -9.09
N ASP A 102 -0.44 -2.43 -9.36
CA ASP A 102 -1.29 -3.20 -8.46
C ASP A 102 -0.45 -4.27 -7.75
N PRO A 103 -0.25 -4.16 -6.42
CA PRO A 103 0.53 -5.13 -5.67
C PRO A 103 -0.17 -6.50 -5.55
N ASP A 104 -1.49 -6.58 -5.72
CA ASP A 104 -2.21 -7.86 -5.63
C ASP A 104 -1.95 -8.73 -6.88
N SER A 105 -1.91 -8.12 -8.06
CA SER A 105 -1.64 -8.81 -9.34
C SER A 105 -0.18 -8.77 -9.77
N GLY A 106 0.61 -7.83 -9.24
CA GLY A 106 1.98 -7.55 -9.68
C GLY A 106 2.08 -6.88 -11.05
N GLN A 107 0.96 -6.39 -11.59
CA GLN A 107 0.89 -5.81 -12.93
C GLN A 107 0.95 -4.28 -12.91
N ILE A 108 1.36 -3.72 -14.04
CA ILE A 108 1.34 -2.28 -14.30
C ILE A 108 0.23 -1.97 -15.29
N TYR A 109 -0.55 -0.93 -15.02
CA TYR A 109 -1.66 -0.47 -15.84
C TYR A 109 -1.47 1.00 -16.26
N TYR A 110 -2.04 1.38 -17.39
CA TYR A 110 -2.07 2.80 -17.81
C TYR A 110 -3.31 3.56 -17.33
N THR A 111 -4.24 2.89 -16.62
CA THR A 111 -5.38 3.53 -15.96
C THR A 111 -5.39 3.19 -14.47
N CYS A 112 -5.94 4.10 -13.66
CA CYS A 112 -6.04 3.90 -12.22
C CYS A 112 -6.95 2.71 -11.89
N PRO A 113 -6.48 1.71 -11.12
CA PRO A 113 -7.34 0.66 -10.61
C PRO A 113 -8.47 1.21 -9.74
N LYS A 114 -9.65 0.57 -9.81
CA LYS A 114 -10.82 0.95 -9.00
C LYS A 114 -10.62 0.66 -7.52
N LYS A 115 -9.87 -0.41 -7.21
CA LYS A 115 -9.55 -0.82 -5.85
C LYS A 115 -8.29 -0.07 -5.38
N PRO A 116 -8.35 0.68 -4.27
CA PRO A 116 -7.15 1.25 -3.66
C PRO A 116 -6.28 0.15 -3.05
N CYS A 117 -4.97 0.35 -3.06
CA CYS A 117 -4.01 -0.66 -2.58
C CYS A 117 -3.25 -0.24 -1.32
N GLY A 118 -3.26 1.05 -0.96
CA GLY A 118 -2.60 1.52 0.26
C GLY A 118 -3.24 0.97 1.53
N LYS A 119 -2.40 0.68 2.54
CA LYS A 119 -2.78 0.07 3.81
C LYS A 119 -2.61 1.02 4.99
N GLY A 120 -1.66 1.95 4.90
CA GLY A 120 -1.34 2.94 5.92
C GLY A 120 -2.53 3.82 6.27
N THR A 121 -2.63 4.18 7.54
CA THR A 121 -3.68 5.05 8.07
C THR A 121 -3.05 6.36 8.55
N SER A 122 -3.86 7.31 9.02
CA SER A 122 -3.35 8.56 9.62
C SER A 122 -2.73 8.36 11.01
N VAL A 123 -2.50 7.12 11.44
CA VAL A 123 -1.89 6.78 12.73
C VAL A 123 -0.45 6.40 12.46
N ASP A 124 0.48 7.11 13.08
CA ASP A 124 1.92 6.89 12.92
C ASP A 124 2.36 5.59 13.62
N GLY A 125 2.78 4.61 12.83
CA GLY A 125 3.43 3.37 13.28
C GLY A 125 4.92 3.54 13.56
N GLY A 126 5.46 4.75 13.37
CA GLY A 126 6.86 5.11 13.58
C GLY A 126 7.75 4.90 12.36
N THR A 127 7.17 4.72 11.16
CA THR A 127 7.94 4.62 9.91
C THR A 127 8.38 6.00 9.43
N LYS A 128 9.69 6.19 9.27
CA LYS A 128 10.25 7.42 8.70
C LYS A 128 9.86 7.60 7.23
N SER A 129 9.95 8.82 6.73
CA SER A 129 9.79 9.09 5.30
C SER A 129 10.77 8.29 4.45
N ILE A 130 10.27 7.65 3.41
CA ILE A 130 11.07 6.88 2.45
C ILE A 130 10.82 7.41 1.05
N PHE A 131 11.89 7.61 0.29
CA PHE A 131 11.82 8.20 -1.04
C PHE A 131 12.06 7.15 -2.13
N PHE A 132 11.24 7.18 -3.18
CA PHE A 132 11.38 6.40 -4.40
C PHE A 132 11.39 7.35 -5.60
N GLY A 133 12.60 7.75 -6.02
CA GLY A 133 12.75 8.91 -6.91
C GLY A 133 12.36 10.19 -6.19
N LYS A 134 11.49 11.00 -6.80
CA LYS A 134 10.86 12.17 -6.18
C LYS A 134 9.61 11.83 -5.37
N GLY A 135 9.14 10.58 -5.40
CA GLY A 135 7.99 10.15 -4.61
C GLY A 135 8.35 9.92 -3.14
N GLU A 136 7.56 10.45 -2.21
CA GLU A 136 7.75 10.27 -0.76
C GLU A 136 6.62 9.40 -0.17
N TYR A 137 7.00 8.35 0.56
CA TYR A 137 6.12 7.66 1.49
C TYR A 137 6.24 8.30 2.87
N ARG A 138 5.09 8.60 3.50
CA ARG A 138 5.01 9.21 4.82
C ARG A 138 4.05 8.42 5.70
N GLY A 139 4.54 7.80 6.78
CA GLY A 139 3.75 6.93 7.67
C GLY A 139 2.59 7.63 8.37
N ASP A 140 2.65 8.95 8.52
CA ASP A 140 1.61 9.77 9.16
C ASP A 140 0.40 10.08 8.24
N ARG A 141 0.37 9.58 7.01
CA ARG A 141 -0.69 9.87 6.02
C ARG A 141 -1.61 8.67 5.77
N ASP A 142 -2.90 8.96 5.56
CA ASP A 142 -3.92 7.94 5.27
C ASP A 142 -3.92 7.50 3.80
N PHE A 143 -3.35 6.32 3.51
CA PHE A 143 -3.27 5.76 2.17
C PHE A 143 -4.38 4.76 1.84
N ARG A 144 -5.38 4.55 2.70
CA ARG A 144 -6.46 3.55 2.47
C ARG A 144 -7.25 3.74 1.18
N LYS A 145 -7.23 4.95 0.61
CA LYS A 145 -7.89 5.30 -0.66
C LYS A 145 -6.90 5.59 -1.79
N ALA A 146 -5.62 5.34 -1.57
CA ALA A 146 -4.57 5.63 -2.52
C ALA A 146 -4.21 4.42 -3.37
N ASN A 147 -3.69 4.70 -4.56
CA ASN A 147 -3.10 3.74 -5.47
C ASN A 147 -1.63 4.06 -5.67
N ILE A 148 -0.82 3.03 -5.98
CA ILE A 148 0.58 3.24 -6.32
C ILE A 148 0.66 3.77 -7.75
N VAL A 149 1.33 4.90 -7.87
CA VAL A 149 1.53 5.64 -9.12
C VAL A 149 2.99 5.56 -9.48
N ILE A 150 3.26 5.26 -10.75
CA ILE A 150 4.57 5.26 -11.36
C ILE A 150 4.62 6.41 -12.36
N TYR A 151 5.67 7.21 -12.25
CA TYR A 151 5.94 8.31 -13.17
C TYR A 151 7.36 8.15 -13.72
N PHE A 152 7.47 8.09 -15.05
CA PHE A 152 8.75 8.11 -15.73
C PHE A 152 9.11 9.55 -16.07
N GLU A 153 10.08 10.11 -15.37
CA GLU A 153 10.43 11.51 -15.52
C GLU A 153 11.21 11.76 -16.80
N ASN A 154 10.85 12.85 -17.48
CA ASN A 154 11.67 13.40 -18.55
C ASN A 154 12.79 14.22 -17.88
N SER A 155 13.92 13.56 -17.63
CA SER A 155 15.10 14.15 -16.98
C SER A 155 16.34 13.79 -17.80
N SER A 156 17.37 14.63 -17.75
CA SER A 156 18.70 14.34 -18.31
C SER A 156 19.34 13.06 -17.72
N ASP A 157 18.87 12.65 -16.54
CA ASP A 157 19.16 11.35 -15.94
C ASP A 157 18.26 10.29 -16.58
N LYS A 158 18.83 9.52 -17.52
CA LYS A 158 18.14 8.48 -18.27
C LYS A 158 17.28 7.60 -17.36
N GLY A 159 15.96 7.67 -17.55
CA GLY A 159 14.98 6.86 -16.83
C GLY A 159 14.86 7.20 -15.35
N ALA A 160 14.84 8.46 -14.93
CA ALA A 160 14.43 8.79 -13.56
C ALA A 160 12.98 8.31 -13.32
N ILE A 161 12.79 7.44 -12.32
CA ILE A 161 11.47 6.85 -11.98
C ILE A 161 11.06 7.38 -10.63
N SER A 162 9.83 7.86 -10.53
CA SER A 162 9.20 8.26 -9.29
C SER A 162 8.02 7.36 -8.98
N VAL A 163 7.97 6.84 -7.75
CA VAL A 163 6.89 5.98 -7.29
C VAL A 163 6.33 6.51 -5.98
N TYR A 164 5.01 6.67 -5.92
CA TYR A 164 4.34 7.27 -4.77
C TYR A 164 2.89 6.79 -4.68
N PHE A 165 2.26 7.05 -3.54
CA PHE A 165 0.81 6.89 -3.41
C PHE A 165 0.09 8.14 -3.89
N GLY A 166 -0.82 7.98 -4.84
CA GLY A 166 -1.66 9.05 -5.36
C GLY A 166 -3.14 8.75 -5.16
N TYR A 167 -3.95 9.81 -5.13
CA TYR A 167 -5.40 9.73 -4.98
C TYR A 167 -6.10 10.16 -6.26
N LYS A 168 -7.18 9.48 -6.61
CA LYS A 168 -8.02 9.84 -7.75
C LYS A 168 -8.88 11.05 -7.38
N ASN A 169 -8.71 12.18 -8.08
CA ASN A 169 -9.58 13.35 -7.92
C ASN A 169 -10.15 13.78 -9.28
N GLY A 170 -11.42 13.44 -9.53
CA GLY A 170 -12.20 13.91 -10.69
C GLY A 170 -11.69 13.58 -12.09
N ASP A 171 -10.50 12.95 -12.22
CA ASP A 171 -9.81 12.33 -13.37
C ASP A 171 -8.28 12.55 -13.33
N ALA A 172 -7.79 13.41 -12.43
CA ALA A 172 -6.36 13.63 -12.19
C ALA A 172 -5.88 12.89 -10.92
N VAL A 173 -4.64 12.42 -10.96
CA VAL A 173 -3.98 11.80 -9.79
C VAL A 173 -3.02 12.80 -9.18
N VAL A 174 -3.31 13.20 -7.94
CA VAL A 174 -2.56 14.25 -7.23
C VAL A 174 -1.57 13.61 -6.25
N GLN A 175 -0.30 14.05 -6.31
CA GLN A 175 0.67 13.83 -5.24
C GLN A 175 0.29 14.69 -4.03
N HIS A 176 0.14 14.08 -2.86
CA HIS A 176 0.02 14.83 -1.61
C HIS A 176 1.37 14.98 -0.92
#